data_AF-A0A6A4ZZF1-F1
#
_entry.id   AF-A0A6A4ZZF1-F1
#
_cell.length_a   1.000
_cell.length_b   1.000
_cell.length_c   1.000
_cell.angle_alpha   90.00
_cell.angle_beta   90.00
_cell.angle_gamma   90.00
#
_symmetry.space_group_name_H-M   'P 1'
#
loop_
_entity.id
_entity.type
_entity.pdbx_description
1 polymer ?
#
loop_
_entity_poly.entity_id
_entity_poly.type
_entity_poly.pdbx_seq_one_letter_code
_entity_poly.pdbx_strand_id
1 'polypeptide(L)'
;MPVYYKFLSTVPAFQIALQRFTWTLPWTFMLLLALRQHKIFAREAFTKANLALYSITAGLVAASTLLVIWAVNSGYLLEVSLGAFLNPITIVTFGVVVLKEKLRLWQVVAVACAAIGVGIFAIAYGKFPWVAMLLTTIDGSYSYVKKKAPLTPLHGMVLESLLMFPVGVVGVVVLEAQGASVLGHVSTQTDVLLIGTGIFANLPLVFLVAATQLAPLYVIGLIANLAPTIQFFFGVFVYNEPFTTTTLVGFCFLWLSMGVFAVDSFRDYKKSLLPSSASQDGAVLVVVVASPHKDTDDNSFTGADYEAAKYP
;
A
#
# COMPACT_ATOMS: atom_id res chain seq x y z
N MET A 1 -8.49 -5.08 -9.13
CA MET A 1 -7.26 -5.91 -9.07
C MET A 1 -7.52 -7.39 -9.24
N PRO A 2 -8.31 -8.07 -8.39
CA PRO A 2 -8.50 -9.52 -8.54
C PRO A 2 -9.09 -9.93 -9.89
N VAL A 3 -10.07 -9.16 -10.39
CA VAL A 3 -10.65 -9.33 -11.73
C VAL A 3 -9.62 -9.17 -12.84
N TYR A 4 -8.70 -8.22 -12.68
CA TYR A 4 -7.64 -8.00 -13.65
C TYR A 4 -6.70 -9.20 -13.76
N TYR A 5 -6.25 -9.74 -12.63
CA TYR A 5 -5.39 -10.93 -12.61
C TYR A 5 -6.11 -12.20 -13.07
N LYS A 6 -7.44 -12.30 -12.87
CA LYS A 6 -8.25 -13.39 -13.43
C LYS A 6 -8.18 -13.43 -14.97
N PHE A 7 -8.22 -12.29 -15.65
CA PHE A 7 -8.04 -12.23 -17.10
C PHE A 7 -6.64 -12.68 -17.55
N LEU A 8 -5.67 -12.67 -16.64
CA LEU A 8 -4.30 -13.17 -16.85
C LEU A 8 -4.08 -14.55 -16.22
N SER A 9 -5.13 -15.27 -15.81
CA SER A 9 -5.01 -16.56 -15.12
C SER A 9 -4.33 -17.66 -15.94
N THR A 10 -4.33 -17.53 -17.28
CA THR A 10 -3.62 -18.43 -18.19
C THR A 10 -2.11 -18.14 -18.26
N VAL A 11 -1.68 -16.98 -17.75
CA VAL A 11 -0.28 -16.57 -17.72
C VAL A 11 0.34 -16.99 -16.40
N PRO A 12 1.55 -17.60 -16.40
CA PRO A 12 2.23 -17.95 -15.16
C PRO A 12 2.42 -16.72 -14.27
N ALA A 13 2.09 -16.84 -12.98
CA ALA A 13 2.10 -15.73 -12.01
C ALA A 13 3.44 -14.97 -11.97
N PHE A 14 4.55 -15.71 -12.12
CA PHE A 14 5.89 -15.14 -12.19
C PHE A 14 6.07 -14.21 -13.40
N GLN A 15 5.56 -14.58 -14.58
CA GLN A 15 5.64 -13.71 -15.76
C GLN A 15 4.82 -12.43 -15.59
N ILE A 16 3.63 -12.52 -14.98
CA ILE A 16 2.81 -11.35 -14.67
C ILE A 16 3.57 -10.41 -13.72
N ALA A 17 4.25 -10.96 -12.71
CA ALA A 17 5.05 -10.16 -11.78
C ALA A 17 6.23 -9.46 -12.48
N LEU A 18 6.96 -10.17 -13.35
CA LEU A 18 8.06 -9.59 -14.12
C LEU A 18 7.59 -8.44 -15.04
N GLN A 19 6.46 -8.63 -15.73
CA GLN A 19 5.86 -7.58 -16.54
C GLN A 19 5.43 -6.40 -15.68
N ARG A 20 4.79 -6.65 -14.52
CA ARG A 20 4.45 -5.57 -13.58
C ARG A 20 5.68 -4.79 -13.14
N PHE A 21 6.79 -5.45 -12.79
CA PHE A 21 8.01 -4.78 -12.35
C PHE A 21 8.62 -3.93 -13.47
N THR A 22 8.56 -4.44 -14.70
CA THR A 22 9.05 -3.75 -15.90
C THR A 22 8.22 -2.50 -16.21
N TRP A 23 6.89 -2.62 -16.23
CA TRP A 23 5.99 -1.54 -16.64
C TRP A 23 5.64 -0.54 -15.53
N THR A 24 5.96 -0.86 -14.27
CA THR A 24 5.74 0.06 -13.15
C THR A 24 6.68 1.27 -13.21
N LEU A 25 7.95 1.08 -13.60
CA LEU A 25 8.92 2.19 -13.67
C LEU A 25 8.55 3.25 -14.73
N PRO A 26 8.24 2.93 -16.00
CA PRO A 26 7.83 3.93 -16.98
C PRO A 26 6.67 4.78 -16.49
N TRP A 27 5.69 4.15 -15.82
CA TRP A 27 4.52 4.83 -15.31
C TRP A 27 4.84 5.77 -14.13
N THR A 28 5.55 5.26 -13.11
CA THR A 28 5.91 6.09 -11.94
C THR A 28 6.89 7.20 -12.32
N PHE A 29 7.78 6.95 -13.28
CA PHE A 29 8.69 7.94 -13.83
C PHE A 29 7.96 9.00 -14.66
N MET A 30 6.97 8.61 -15.47
CA MET A 30 6.11 9.57 -16.18
C MET A 30 5.37 10.50 -15.21
N LEU A 31 4.84 9.97 -14.10
CA LEU A 31 4.24 10.79 -13.04
C LEU A 31 5.25 11.75 -12.39
N LEU A 32 6.47 11.29 -12.14
CA LEU A 32 7.56 12.12 -11.61
C LEU A 32 7.91 13.29 -12.55
N LEU A 33 7.93 13.03 -13.86
CA LEU A 33 8.16 14.05 -14.88
C LEU A 33 6.99 15.03 -14.96
N ALA A 34 5.75 14.53 -14.98
CA ALA A 34 4.54 15.35 -15.02
C ALA A 34 4.45 16.31 -13.83
N LEU A 35 4.84 15.85 -12.64
CA LEU A 35 4.90 16.66 -11.42
C LEU A 35 6.18 17.51 -11.30
N ARG A 36 7.08 17.44 -12.29
CA ARG A 36 8.35 18.19 -12.35
C ARG A 36 9.30 17.96 -11.16
N GLN A 37 9.16 16.85 -10.43
CA GLN A 37 9.97 16.53 -9.25
C GLN A 37 11.27 15.76 -9.59
N HIS A 38 11.52 15.48 -10.88
CA HIS A 38 12.67 14.68 -11.35
C HIS A 38 14.04 15.21 -10.89
N LYS A 39 14.24 16.53 -10.81
CA LYS A 39 15.52 17.12 -10.35
C LYS A 39 15.76 16.87 -8.86
N ILE A 40 14.72 17.04 -8.04
CA ILE A 40 14.76 16.82 -6.60
C ILE A 40 15.00 15.34 -6.32
N PHE A 41 14.28 14.47 -7.02
CA PHE A 41 14.49 13.02 -6.97
C PHE A 41 15.94 12.64 -7.28
N ALA A 42 16.52 13.13 -8.37
CA ALA A 42 17.89 12.78 -8.74
C ALA A 42 18.93 13.23 -7.69
N ARG A 43 18.68 14.34 -7.00
CA ARG A 43 19.55 14.86 -5.93
C ARG A 43 19.45 14.04 -4.64
N GLU A 44 18.25 13.58 -4.27
CA GLU A 44 17.98 12.99 -2.95
C GLU A 44 17.94 11.45 -2.94
N ALA A 45 17.55 10.82 -4.05
CA ALA A 45 17.24 9.39 -4.07
C ALA A 45 18.48 8.50 -3.96
N PHE A 46 19.61 8.88 -4.56
CA PHE A 46 20.76 7.99 -4.78
C PHE A 46 21.79 7.97 -3.65
N THR A 47 21.38 8.18 -2.40
CA THR A 47 22.29 7.98 -1.25
C THR A 47 22.43 6.49 -0.93
N LYS A 48 23.58 6.06 -0.40
CA LYS A 48 23.80 4.65 -0.01
C LYS A 48 22.75 4.16 1.01
N ALA A 49 22.37 5.03 1.95
CA ALA A 49 21.34 4.74 2.95
C ALA A 49 19.96 4.53 2.30
N ASN A 50 19.58 5.39 1.36
CA ASN A 50 18.33 5.25 0.62
C ASN A 50 18.34 3.97 -0.22
N LEU A 51 19.40 3.72 -0.99
CA LEU A 51 19.48 2.51 -1.80
C LEU A 51 19.37 1.23 -0.96
N ALA A 52 20.03 1.16 0.20
CA ALA A 52 19.91 0.01 1.09
C ALA A 52 18.49 -0.16 1.65
N LEU A 53 17.90 0.93 2.17
CA LEU A 53 16.54 0.90 2.74
C LEU A 53 15.50 0.54 1.67
N TYR A 54 15.52 1.21 0.52
CA TYR A 54 14.57 0.99 -0.55
C TYR A 54 14.79 -0.34 -1.30
N SER A 55 15.98 -0.95 -1.22
CA SER A 55 16.17 -2.33 -1.69
C SER A 55 15.41 -3.34 -0.82
N ILE A 56 15.38 -3.13 0.49
CA ILE A 56 14.59 -3.96 1.41
C ILE A 56 13.10 -3.80 1.13
N THR A 57 12.62 -2.56 1.02
CA THR A 57 11.20 -2.31 0.77
C THR A 57 10.76 -2.77 -0.62
N ALA A 58 11.61 -2.61 -1.65
CA ALA A 58 11.40 -3.15 -2.98
C ALA A 58 11.29 -4.69 -2.95
N GLY A 59 12.17 -5.37 -2.21
CA GLY A 59 12.11 -6.83 -2.04
C GLY A 59 10.81 -7.29 -1.35
N LEU A 60 10.38 -6.59 -0.31
CA LEU A 60 9.13 -6.89 0.39
C LEU A 60 7.90 -6.68 -0.52
N VAL A 61 7.84 -5.57 -1.26
CA VAL A 61 6.76 -5.32 -2.22
C VAL A 61 6.78 -6.33 -3.37
N ALA A 62 7.95 -6.72 -3.86
CA ALA A 62 8.10 -7.75 -4.87
C ALA A 62 7.55 -9.09 -4.37
N ALA A 63 7.92 -9.50 -3.15
CA ALA A 63 7.45 -10.73 -2.53
C ALA A 63 5.93 -10.71 -2.29
N SER A 64 5.39 -9.62 -1.73
CA SER A 64 3.95 -9.44 -1.53
C SER A 64 3.19 -9.53 -2.85
N THR A 65 3.66 -8.82 -3.88
CA THR A 65 3.05 -8.84 -5.21
C THR A 65 3.02 -10.24 -5.80
N LEU A 66 4.15 -10.95 -5.77
CA LEU A 66 4.26 -12.27 -6.33
C LEU A 66 3.33 -13.25 -5.60
N LEU A 67 3.26 -13.14 -4.28
CA LEU A 67 2.35 -13.93 -3.44
C LEU A 67 0.89 -13.65 -3.77
N VAL A 68 0.48 -12.38 -3.94
CA VAL A 68 -0.89 -12.02 -4.33
C VAL A 68 -1.26 -12.61 -5.70
N ILE A 69 -0.40 -12.42 -6.72
CA ILE A 69 -0.69 -12.91 -8.07
C ILE A 69 -0.78 -14.44 -8.06
N TRP A 70 0.17 -15.11 -7.42
CA TRP A 70 0.16 -16.56 -7.28
C TRP A 70 -1.07 -17.07 -6.53
N ALA A 71 -1.43 -16.43 -5.41
CA ALA A 71 -2.57 -16.80 -4.60
C ALA A 71 -3.89 -16.65 -5.38
N VAL A 72 -4.08 -15.55 -6.10
CA VAL A 72 -5.27 -15.34 -6.93
C VAL A 72 -5.35 -16.39 -8.05
N ASN A 73 -4.24 -16.70 -8.71
CA ASN A 73 -4.21 -17.73 -9.77
C ASN A 73 -4.42 -19.14 -9.23
N SER A 74 -4.09 -19.39 -7.95
CA SER A 74 -4.20 -20.70 -7.29
C SER A 74 -5.51 -20.89 -6.51
N GLY A 75 -6.47 -19.98 -6.64
CA GLY A 75 -7.78 -20.08 -5.97
C GLY A 75 -7.80 -19.63 -4.49
N TYR A 76 -6.77 -18.91 -4.03
CA TYR A 76 -6.71 -18.38 -2.66
C TYR A 76 -7.29 -16.95 -2.55
N LEU A 77 -8.27 -16.61 -3.39
CA LEU A 77 -8.80 -15.24 -3.45
C LEU A 77 -9.45 -14.80 -2.12
N LEU A 78 -10.12 -15.71 -1.42
CA LEU A 78 -10.69 -15.44 -0.11
C LEU A 78 -9.61 -15.17 0.95
N GLU A 79 -8.49 -15.89 0.93
CA GLU A 79 -7.37 -15.62 1.85
C GLU A 79 -6.68 -14.29 1.52
N VAL A 80 -6.57 -13.91 0.24
CA VAL A 80 -6.08 -12.58 -0.14
C VAL A 80 -7.01 -11.48 0.42
N SER A 81 -8.32 -11.67 0.33
CA SER A 81 -9.29 -10.74 0.92
C SER A 81 -9.20 -10.67 2.44
N LEU A 82 -9.02 -11.83 3.10
CA LEU A 82 -8.81 -11.93 4.53
C LEU A 82 -7.55 -11.17 4.97
N GLY A 83 -6.44 -11.34 4.24
CA GLY A 83 -5.21 -10.57 4.45
C GLY A 83 -5.44 -9.07 4.33
N ALA A 84 -6.20 -8.63 3.33
CA ALA A 84 -6.55 -7.21 3.17
C ALA A 84 -7.35 -6.65 4.36
N PHE A 85 -8.26 -7.43 4.96
CA PHE A 85 -8.97 -7.03 6.19
C PHE A 85 -8.04 -6.93 7.40
N LEU A 86 -7.05 -7.81 7.49
CA LEU A 86 -6.09 -7.85 8.59
C LEU A 86 -5.01 -6.77 8.49
N ASN A 87 -4.69 -6.30 7.28
CA ASN A 87 -3.58 -5.36 7.04
C ASN A 87 -3.57 -4.12 7.95
N PRO A 88 -4.66 -3.35 8.13
CA PRO A 88 -4.65 -2.18 9.02
C PRO A 88 -4.27 -2.53 10.46
N ILE A 89 -4.77 -3.66 10.95
CA ILE A 89 -4.53 -4.16 12.31
C ILE A 89 -3.09 -4.63 12.44
N THR A 90 -2.58 -5.35 11.43
CA THR A 90 -1.21 -5.83 11.42
C THR A 90 -0.21 -4.68 11.38
N ILE A 91 -0.44 -3.65 10.56
CA ILE A 91 0.41 -2.46 10.51
C ILE A 91 0.49 -1.77 11.88
N VAL A 92 -0.64 -1.60 12.57
CA VAL A 92 -0.65 -1.02 13.92
C VAL A 92 0.01 -1.93 14.94
N THR A 93 -0.22 -3.24 14.86
CA THR A 93 0.41 -4.21 15.77
C THR A 93 1.93 -4.21 15.61
N PHE A 94 2.44 -4.17 14.38
CA PHE A 94 3.87 -3.99 14.11
C PHE A 94 4.38 -2.64 14.64
N GLY A 95 3.61 -1.57 14.48
CA GLY A 95 3.92 -0.27 15.07
C GLY A 95 4.09 -0.36 16.59
N VAL A 96 3.14 -0.97 17.29
CA VAL A 96 3.14 -1.13 18.75
C VAL A 96 4.27 -2.04 19.22
N VAL A 97 4.46 -3.21 18.60
CA VAL A 97 5.49 -4.17 19.01
C VAL A 97 6.88 -3.57 18.84
N VAL A 98 7.12 -2.83 17.76
CA VAL A 98 8.46 -2.33 17.45
C VAL A 98 8.75 -0.96 18.09
N LEU A 99 7.75 -0.08 18.16
CA LEU A 99 7.88 1.25 18.82
C LEU A 99 7.62 1.16 20.33
N LYS A 100 7.22 0.00 20.85
CA LYS A 100 6.84 -0.25 22.25
C LYS A 100 5.72 0.67 22.74
N GLU A 101 4.87 1.12 21.83
CA GLU A 101 3.69 1.91 22.15
C GLU A 101 2.64 1.00 22.82
N LYS A 102 1.75 1.57 23.65
CA LYS A 102 0.65 0.81 24.26
C LYS A 102 -0.56 0.83 23.33
N LEU A 103 -1.15 -0.34 23.07
CA LEU A 103 -2.42 -0.43 22.35
C LEU A 103 -3.52 0.27 23.14
N ARG A 104 -4.33 1.07 22.46
CA ARG A 104 -5.57 1.59 23.02
C ARG A 104 -6.57 0.46 23.22
N LEU A 105 -7.46 0.60 24.21
CA LEU A 105 -8.46 -0.42 24.53
C LEU A 105 -9.25 -0.87 23.28
N TRP A 106 -9.70 0.07 22.46
CA TRP A 106 -10.45 -0.25 21.24
C TRP A 106 -9.62 -0.90 20.14
N GLN A 107 -8.31 -0.63 20.08
CA GLN A 107 -7.40 -1.36 19.18
C GLN A 107 -7.23 -2.80 19.64
N VAL A 108 -7.16 -3.07 20.95
CA VAL A 108 -7.16 -4.44 21.50
C VAL A 108 -8.47 -5.17 21.14
N VAL A 109 -9.61 -4.50 21.28
CA VAL A 109 -10.92 -5.05 20.87
C VAL A 109 -10.93 -5.37 19.37
N ALA A 110 -10.43 -4.47 18.53
CA ALA A 110 -10.32 -4.72 17.09
C ALA A 110 -9.44 -5.94 16.78
N VAL A 111 -8.25 -6.04 17.40
CA VAL A 111 -7.35 -7.20 17.26
C VAL A 111 -8.06 -8.49 17.69
N ALA A 112 -8.78 -8.48 18.82
CA ALA A 112 -9.53 -9.63 19.30
C ALA A 112 -10.64 -10.05 18.33
N CYS A 113 -11.42 -9.10 17.81
CA CYS A 113 -12.44 -9.39 16.80
C CYS A 113 -11.84 -9.99 15.52
N ALA A 114 -10.69 -9.48 15.07
CA ALA A 114 -9.99 -10.02 13.91
C ALA A 114 -9.47 -11.44 14.16
N ALA A 115 -8.90 -11.71 15.33
CA ALA A 115 -8.45 -13.04 15.73
C ALA A 115 -9.62 -14.04 15.76
N ILE A 116 -10.79 -13.63 16.26
CA ILE A 116 -12.01 -14.46 16.23
C ILE A 116 -12.45 -14.71 14.79
N GLY A 117 -12.49 -13.69 13.94
CA GLY A 117 -12.83 -13.82 12.52
C GLY A 117 -11.92 -14.82 11.80
N VAL A 118 -10.60 -14.70 11.98
CA VAL A 118 -9.60 -15.63 11.44
C VAL A 118 -9.76 -17.04 11.99
N GLY A 119 -10.05 -17.18 13.29
CA GLY A 119 -10.30 -18.48 13.92
C GLY A 119 -11.52 -19.19 13.34
N ILE A 120 -12.61 -18.45 13.12
CA ILE A 120 -13.81 -18.97 12.45
C ILE A 120 -13.47 -19.43 11.03
N PHE A 121 -12.68 -18.67 10.28
CA PHE A 121 -12.19 -19.07 8.96
C PHE A 121 -11.38 -20.37 9.00
N ALA A 122 -10.42 -20.45 9.92
CA ALA A 122 -9.56 -21.62 10.05
C ALA A 122 -10.35 -22.90 10.36
N ILE A 123 -11.36 -22.79 11.23
CA ILE A 123 -12.26 -23.91 11.57
C ILE A 123 -13.20 -24.24 10.40
N ALA A 124 -13.80 -23.24 9.75
CA ALA A 124 -14.78 -23.43 8.69
C ALA A 124 -14.18 -24.09 7.43
N TYR A 125 -12.98 -23.69 7.03
CA TYR A 125 -12.29 -24.27 5.87
C TYR A 125 -11.48 -25.53 6.22
N GLY A 126 -11.33 -25.84 7.51
CA GLY A 126 -10.44 -26.90 8.00
C GLY A 126 -8.98 -26.68 7.62
N LYS A 127 -8.61 -25.45 7.23
CA LYS A 127 -7.28 -25.06 6.76
C LYS A 127 -6.88 -23.74 7.40
N PHE A 128 -5.67 -23.68 7.90
CA PHE A 128 -5.10 -22.45 8.44
C PHE A 128 -4.84 -21.45 7.31
N PRO A 129 -5.28 -20.18 7.41
CA PRO A 129 -5.18 -19.18 6.34
C PRO A 129 -3.77 -18.60 6.24
N TRP A 130 -2.82 -19.43 5.82
CA TRP A 130 -1.40 -19.10 5.80
C TRP A 130 -1.06 -18.01 4.78
N VAL A 131 -1.82 -17.88 3.68
CA VAL A 131 -1.59 -16.82 2.67
C VAL A 131 -1.92 -15.47 3.27
N ALA A 132 -3.05 -15.36 3.98
CA ALA A 132 -3.45 -14.14 4.67
C ALA A 132 -2.40 -13.72 5.71
N MET A 133 -1.91 -14.67 6.51
CA MET A 133 -0.89 -14.42 7.53
C MET A 133 0.45 -14.00 6.93
N LEU A 134 0.87 -14.65 5.83
CA LEU A 134 2.11 -14.30 5.16
C LEU A 134 2.03 -12.92 4.50
N LEU A 135 0.93 -12.61 3.79
CA LEU A 135 0.68 -11.31 3.18
C LEU A 135 0.74 -10.19 4.22
N THR A 136 -0.01 -10.34 5.31
CA THR A 136 -0.06 -9.33 6.38
C THR A 136 1.29 -9.13 7.06
N THR A 137 2.08 -10.20 7.22
CA THR A 137 3.43 -10.12 7.77
C THR A 137 4.38 -9.36 6.84
N ILE A 138 4.34 -9.63 5.54
CA ILE A 138 5.16 -8.93 4.54
C ILE A 138 4.74 -7.46 4.44
N ASP A 139 3.45 -7.19 4.31
CA ASP A 139 2.90 -5.84 4.18
C ASP A 139 3.12 -5.00 5.45
N GLY A 140 2.98 -5.62 6.63
CA GLY A 140 3.30 -5.01 7.92
C GLY A 140 4.79 -4.65 8.05
N SER A 141 5.67 -5.58 7.65
CA SER A 141 7.12 -5.36 7.61
C SER A 141 7.49 -4.24 6.63
N TYR A 142 6.90 -4.24 5.43
CA TYR A 142 7.08 -3.19 4.45
C TYR A 142 6.68 -1.83 5.02
N SER A 143 5.48 -1.74 5.59
CA SER A 143 4.94 -0.50 6.14
C SER A 143 5.81 0.05 7.27
N TYR A 144 6.36 -0.84 8.12
CA TYR A 144 7.28 -0.47 9.17
C TYR A 144 8.60 0.11 8.64
N VAL A 145 9.25 -0.57 7.68
CA VAL A 145 10.50 -0.08 7.09
C VAL A 145 10.25 1.21 6.32
N LYS A 146 9.14 1.28 5.57
CA LYS A 146 8.72 2.46 4.81
C LYS A 146 8.44 3.67 5.70
N LYS A 147 7.94 3.46 6.94
CA LYS A 147 7.74 4.53 7.93
C LYS A 147 9.05 5.24 8.31
N LYS A 148 10.19 4.56 8.23
CA LYS A 148 11.52 5.14 8.50
C LYS A 148 12.17 5.75 7.25
N ALA A 149 11.53 5.63 6.09
CA ALA A 149 12.12 6.02 4.83
C ALA A 149 12.03 7.55 4.66
N PRO A 150 13.14 8.22 4.28
CA PRO A 150 13.20 9.68 4.28
C PRO A 150 12.62 10.33 3.00
N LEU A 151 12.42 9.57 1.92
CA LEU A 151 11.88 10.13 0.68
C LEU A 151 10.36 10.27 0.75
N THR A 152 9.84 11.25 0.01
CA THR A 152 8.40 11.40 -0.22
C THR A 152 7.80 10.11 -0.81
N PRO A 153 6.48 9.86 -0.65
CA PRO A 153 5.84 8.66 -1.18
C PRO A 153 6.12 8.42 -2.66
N LEU A 154 6.07 9.48 -3.49
CA LEU A 154 6.36 9.40 -4.92
C LEU A 154 7.83 9.04 -5.19
N HIS A 155 8.79 9.75 -4.59
CA HIS A 155 10.22 9.48 -4.77
C HIS A 155 10.57 8.05 -4.33
N GLY A 156 10.03 7.61 -3.19
CA GLY A 156 10.22 6.25 -2.70
C GLY A 156 9.66 5.19 -3.64
N MET A 157 8.50 5.45 -4.26
CA MET A 157 7.92 4.53 -5.24
C MET A 157 8.71 4.47 -6.53
N VAL A 158 9.20 5.60 -7.05
CA VAL A 158 10.07 5.61 -8.23
C VAL A 158 11.35 4.83 -7.94
N LEU A 159 11.96 5.02 -6.76
CA LEU A 159 13.18 4.30 -6.41
C LEU A 159 12.95 2.79 -6.25
N GLU A 160 11.86 2.37 -5.62
CA GLU A 160 11.46 0.95 -5.56
C GLU A 160 11.25 0.37 -6.97
N SER A 161 10.55 1.11 -7.82
CA SER A 161 10.32 0.72 -9.22
C SER A 161 11.63 0.59 -9.99
N LEU A 162 12.57 1.51 -9.78
CA LEU A 162 13.87 1.54 -10.43
C LEU A 162 14.73 0.34 -10.02
N LEU A 163 14.67 -0.05 -8.74
CA LEU A 163 15.39 -1.21 -8.22
C LEU A 163 14.80 -2.54 -8.73
N MET A 164 13.48 -2.60 -8.93
CA MET A 164 12.79 -3.79 -9.43
C MET A 164 12.83 -3.91 -10.96
N PHE A 165 13.00 -2.80 -11.67
CA PHE A 165 13.06 -2.75 -13.12
C PHE A 165 14.10 -3.68 -13.75
N PRO A 166 15.40 -3.69 -13.32
CA PRO A 166 16.38 -4.60 -13.92
C PRO A 166 16.00 -6.06 -13.70
N VAL A 167 15.41 -6.41 -12.55
CA VAL A 167 14.92 -7.77 -12.28
C VAL A 167 13.78 -8.14 -13.23
N GLY A 168 12.82 -7.23 -13.44
CA GLY A 168 11.73 -7.39 -14.41
C GLY A 168 12.25 -7.60 -15.83
N VAL A 169 13.09 -6.70 -16.33
CA VAL A 169 13.62 -6.73 -17.70
C VAL A 169 14.48 -7.97 -17.94
N VAL A 170 15.42 -8.28 -17.04
CA VAL A 170 16.27 -9.47 -17.17
C VAL A 170 15.42 -10.73 -17.18
N GLY A 171 14.42 -10.83 -16.30
CA GLY A 171 13.51 -11.96 -16.27
C GLY A 171 12.72 -12.13 -17.58
N VAL A 172 12.21 -11.03 -18.15
CA VAL A 172 11.50 -11.07 -19.44
C VAL A 172 12.44 -11.49 -20.57
N VAL A 173 13.65 -10.92 -20.64
CA VAL A 173 14.65 -11.26 -21.67
C VAL A 173 15.09 -12.72 -21.58
N VAL A 174 15.30 -13.25 -20.37
CA VAL A 174 15.64 -14.66 -20.16
C VAL A 174 14.51 -15.58 -20.63
N LEU A 175 13.26 -15.24 -20.32
CA LEU A 175 12.10 -16.02 -20.77
C LEU A 175 11.92 -15.96 -22.29
N GLU A 176 12.19 -14.81 -22.91
CA GLU A 176 12.19 -14.64 -24.36
C GLU A 176 13.27 -15.52 -25.01
N ALA A 177 14.49 -15.50 -24.47
CA ALA A 177 15.59 -16.34 -24.94
C ALA A 177 15.33 -17.85 -24.79
N GLN A 178 14.49 -18.24 -23.83
CA GLN A 178 14.05 -19.62 -23.61
C GLN A 178 12.84 -20.01 -24.47
N GLY A 179 12.26 -19.08 -25.24
CA GLY A 179 11.02 -19.32 -25.99
C GLY A 179 9.78 -19.54 -25.10
N ALA A 180 9.86 -19.13 -23.82
CA ALA A 180 8.81 -19.32 -22.81
C ALA A 180 8.02 -18.04 -22.51
N SER A 181 8.37 -16.93 -23.17
CA SER A 181 7.72 -15.63 -23.01
C SER A 181 6.30 -15.63 -23.55
N VAL A 182 5.37 -15.10 -22.76
CA VAL A 182 3.97 -14.90 -23.18
C VAL A 182 3.78 -13.59 -23.94
N LEU A 183 4.59 -12.57 -23.64
CA LEU A 183 4.46 -11.23 -24.21
C LEU A 183 4.82 -11.26 -25.70
N GLY A 184 3.89 -10.86 -26.57
CA GLY A 184 4.07 -10.84 -28.02
C GLY A 184 3.80 -12.18 -28.71
N HIS A 185 3.54 -13.25 -27.96
CA HIS A 185 3.45 -14.62 -28.49
C HIS A 185 2.08 -15.28 -28.33
N VAL A 186 1.23 -14.79 -27.41
CA VAL A 186 -0.09 -15.40 -27.14
C VAL A 186 -1.23 -14.63 -27.80
N SER A 187 -1.43 -13.36 -27.43
CA SER A 187 -2.45 -12.50 -28.05
C SER A 187 -2.21 -11.03 -27.74
N THR A 188 -2.60 -10.15 -28.65
CA THR A 188 -2.55 -8.69 -28.44
C THR A 188 -3.33 -8.27 -27.18
N GLN A 189 -4.44 -8.95 -26.86
CA GLN A 189 -5.21 -8.67 -25.64
C GLN A 189 -4.40 -8.98 -24.37
N THR A 190 -3.75 -10.15 -24.33
CA THR A 190 -2.87 -10.54 -23.22
C THR A 190 -1.72 -9.55 -23.07
N ASP A 191 -1.12 -9.10 -24.18
CA ASP A 191 -0.01 -8.16 -24.15
C ASP A 191 -0.43 -6.80 -23.57
N VAL A 192 -1.57 -6.26 -24.01
CA VAL A 192 -2.12 -5.01 -23.46
C VAL A 192 -2.42 -5.15 -21.96
N LEU A 193 -2.94 -6.31 -21.52
CA LEU A 193 -3.13 -6.60 -20.11
C LEU A 193 -1.80 -6.76 -19.35
N LEU A 194 -0.76 -7.34 -19.94
CA LEU A 194 0.54 -7.46 -19.27
C LEU A 194 1.21 -6.09 -19.10
N ILE A 195 1.16 -5.24 -20.13
CA ILE A 195 1.67 -3.86 -20.08
C ILE A 195 0.88 -3.04 -19.05
N GLY A 196 -0.44 -3.21 -19.03
CA GLY A 196 -1.32 -2.49 -18.10
C GLY A 196 -1.12 -2.85 -16.63
N THR A 197 -0.51 -4.00 -16.29
CA THR A 197 -0.29 -4.42 -14.89
C THR A 197 0.39 -3.34 -14.05
N GLY A 198 1.39 -2.65 -14.61
CA GLY A 198 2.12 -1.58 -13.94
C GLY A 198 1.27 -0.32 -13.73
N ILE A 199 0.42 0.03 -14.71
CA ILE A 199 -0.48 1.19 -14.62
C ILE A 199 -1.54 0.94 -13.55
N PHE A 200 -2.25 -0.19 -13.66
CA PHE A 200 -3.32 -0.52 -12.73
C PHE A 200 -2.81 -0.53 -11.29
N ALA A 201 -1.61 -1.04 -11.05
CA ALA A 201 -1.04 -1.14 -9.70
C ALA A 201 -0.90 0.22 -9.00
N ASN A 202 -0.60 1.28 -9.74
CA ASN A 202 -0.32 2.61 -9.20
C ASN A 202 -1.52 3.57 -9.31
N LEU A 203 -2.51 3.23 -10.13
CA LEU A 203 -3.70 4.06 -10.36
C LEU A 203 -4.47 4.41 -9.08
N PRO A 204 -4.71 3.49 -8.12
CA PRO A 204 -5.39 3.82 -6.86
C PRO A 204 -4.65 4.88 -6.06
N LEU A 205 -3.31 4.92 -6.13
CA LEU A 205 -2.53 5.90 -5.40
C LEU A 205 -2.66 7.30 -5.99
N VAL A 206 -2.64 7.42 -7.33
CA VAL A 206 -2.87 8.70 -7.99
C VAL A 206 -4.24 9.26 -7.61
N PHE A 207 -5.27 8.40 -7.60
CA PHE A 207 -6.60 8.79 -7.14
C PHE A 207 -6.65 9.10 -5.66
N LEU A 208 -5.92 8.38 -4.81
CA LEU A 208 -5.84 8.66 -3.38
C LEU A 208 -5.24 10.06 -3.13
N VAL A 209 -4.14 10.39 -3.82
CA VAL A 209 -3.48 11.69 -3.72
C VAL A 209 -4.37 12.83 -4.24
N ALA A 210 -5.15 12.58 -5.29
CA ALA A 210 -6.14 13.54 -5.76
C ALA A 210 -7.30 13.68 -4.75
N ALA A 211 -7.78 12.57 -4.20
CA ALA A 211 -8.89 12.54 -3.25
C ALA A 211 -8.55 13.26 -1.93
N THR A 212 -7.31 13.18 -1.44
CA THR A 212 -6.85 13.91 -0.25
C THR A 212 -6.87 15.42 -0.42
N GLN A 213 -6.87 15.92 -1.65
CA GLN A 213 -7.00 17.34 -1.94
C GLN A 213 -8.47 17.80 -2.07
N LEU A 214 -9.40 16.87 -2.27
CA LEU A 214 -10.80 17.16 -2.59
C LEU A 214 -11.77 16.80 -1.47
N ALA A 215 -11.40 15.86 -0.60
CA ALA A 215 -12.28 15.33 0.44
C ALA A 215 -11.62 15.32 1.82
N PRO A 216 -12.39 15.50 2.90
CA PRO A 216 -11.89 15.29 4.25
C PRO A 216 -11.36 13.87 4.44
N LEU A 217 -10.28 13.73 5.21
CA LEU A 217 -9.57 12.46 5.42
C LEU A 217 -10.46 11.31 5.94
N TYR A 218 -11.51 11.61 6.70
CA TYR A 218 -12.46 10.61 7.19
C TYR A 218 -13.27 9.97 6.05
N VAL A 219 -13.61 10.73 5.01
CA VAL A 219 -14.31 10.22 3.82
C VAL A 219 -13.40 9.26 3.07
N ILE A 220 -12.12 9.59 2.96
CA ILE A 220 -11.11 8.77 2.28
C ILE A 220 -10.93 7.44 3.00
N GLY A 221 -10.83 7.46 4.34
CA GLY A 221 -10.77 6.25 5.16
C GLY A 221 -12.02 5.37 5.02
N LEU A 222 -13.22 5.96 4.97
CA LEU A 222 -14.46 5.22 4.74
C LEU A 222 -14.52 4.58 3.35
N ILE A 223 -14.07 5.28 2.30
CA ILE A 223 -14.03 4.76 0.93
C ILE A 223 -12.99 3.63 0.82
N ALA A 224 -11.83 3.75 1.46
CA ALA A 224 -10.80 2.71 1.44
C ALA A 224 -11.30 1.38 2.03
N ASN A 225 -12.23 1.42 2.98
CA ASN A 225 -12.86 0.25 3.58
C ASN A 225 -13.82 -0.50 2.65
N LEU A 226 -14.24 0.11 1.54
CA LEU A 226 -15.09 -0.56 0.54
C LEU A 226 -14.31 -1.61 -0.27
N ALA A 227 -13.01 -1.39 -0.49
CA ALA A 227 -12.19 -2.28 -1.31
C ALA A 227 -12.20 -3.75 -0.84
N PRO A 228 -11.91 -4.08 0.44
CA PRO A 228 -11.95 -5.48 0.91
C PRO A 228 -13.37 -6.06 0.91
N THR A 229 -14.39 -5.23 1.12
CA THR A 229 -15.81 -5.65 1.04
C THR A 229 -16.20 -6.03 -0.39
N ILE A 230 -15.83 -5.21 -1.37
CA ILE A 230 -16.03 -5.49 -2.79
C ILE A 230 -15.29 -6.76 -3.18
N GLN A 231 -14.02 -6.89 -2.76
CA GLN A 231 -13.20 -8.08 -3.06
C GLN A 231 -13.83 -9.37 -2.53
N PHE A 232 -14.37 -9.35 -1.31
CA PHE A 232 -15.13 -10.44 -0.75
C PHE A 232 -16.34 -10.83 -1.61
N PHE A 233 -17.17 -9.85 -2.01
CA PHE A 233 -18.34 -10.11 -2.84
C PHE A 233 -17.98 -10.68 -4.21
N PHE A 234 -16.88 -10.24 -4.82
CA PHE A 234 -16.37 -10.87 -6.04
C PHE A 234 -15.95 -12.33 -5.79
N GLY A 235 -15.26 -12.61 -4.69
CA GLY A 235 -14.90 -13.97 -4.29
C GLY A 235 -16.09 -14.92 -4.21
N VAL A 236 -17.16 -14.48 -3.55
CA VAL A 236 -18.37 -15.29 -3.34
C VAL A 236 -19.23 -15.38 -4.61
N PHE A 237 -19.66 -14.24 -5.17
CA PHE A 237 -20.70 -14.23 -6.21
C PHE A 237 -20.17 -14.39 -7.62
N VAL A 238 -18.97 -13.89 -7.92
CA VAL A 238 -18.41 -13.94 -9.28
C VAL A 238 -17.53 -15.17 -9.45
N TYR A 239 -16.80 -15.54 -8.40
CA TYR A 239 -15.86 -16.66 -8.46
C TYR A 239 -16.35 -17.95 -7.83
N ASN A 240 -17.54 -17.95 -7.22
CA ASN A 240 -18.18 -19.13 -6.65
C ASN A 240 -17.27 -19.92 -5.70
N GLU A 241 -16.39 -19.22 -4.96
CA GLU A 241 -15.59 -19.84 -3.91
C GLU A 241 -16.53 -20.42 -2.83
N PRO A 242 -16.21 -21.59 -2.26
CA PRO A 242 -17.10 -22.29 -1.33
C PRO A 242 -17.40 -21.41 -0.12
N PHE A 243 -18.62 -20.88 -0.09
CA PHE A 243 -19.06 -19.92 0.91
C PHE A 243 -20.15 -20.53 1.78
N THR A 244 -19.89 -20.62 3.08
CA THR A 244 -20.83 -21.16 4.07
C THR A 244 -21.29 -20.06 5.02
N THR A 245 -22.43 -20.26 5.69
CA THR A 245 -22.91 -19.36 6.74
C THR A 245 -21.86 -19.11 7.82
N THR A 246 -21.02 -20.11 8.13
CA THR A 246 -19.90 -19.99 9.08
C THR A 246 -18.88 -18.95 8.62
N THR A 247 -18.55 -18.94 7.32
CA THR A 247 -17.60 -17.98 6.74
C THR A 247 -18.17 -16.56 6.70
N LEU A 248 -19.50 -16.40 6.54
CA LEU A 248 -20.17 -15.11 6.68
C LEU A 248 -19.99 -14.54 8.10
N VAL A 249 -20.20 -15.37 9.13
CA VAL A 249 -20.02 -14.94 10.52
C VAL A 249 -18.57 -14.48 10.76
N GLY A 250 -17.59 -15.21 10.21
CA GLY A 250 -16.19 -14.78 10.24
C GLY A 250 -15.97 -13.40 9.61
N PHE A 251 -16.56 -13.12 8.45
CA PHE A 251 -16.49 -11.81 7.82
C PHE A 251 -17.21 -10.72 8.61
N CYS A 252 -18.32 -11.01 9.27
CA CYS A 252 -18.98 -10.07 10.18
C CYS A 252 -18.05 -9.65 11.32
N PHE A 253 -17.27 -10.57 11.88
CA PHE A 253 -16.25 -10.22 12.88
C PHE A 253 -15.12 -9.35 12.31
N LEU A 254 -14.71 -9.58 11.07
CA LEU A 254 -13.70 -8.75 10.39
C LEU A 254 -14.23 -7.34 10.08
N TRP A 255 -15.47 -7.22 9.60
CA TRP A 255 -16.12 -5.91 9.43
C TRP A 255 -16.28 -5.17 10.74
N LEU A 256 -16.67 -5.87 11.81
CA LEU A 256 -16.77 -5.30 13.15
C LEU A 256 -15.39 -4.81 13.62
N SER A 257 -14.36 -5.64 13.49
CA SER A 257 -12.98 -5.30 13.83
C SER A 257 -12.51 -4.03 13.11
N MET A 258 -12.70 -3.98 11.80
CA MET A 258 -12.34 -2.84 10.96
C MET A 258 -13.15 -1.59 11.34
N GLY A 259 -14.44 -1.73 11.63
CA GLY A 259 -15.31 -0.65 12.07
C GLY A 259 -14.87 -0.05 13.42
N VAL A 260 -14.59 -0.90 14.41
CA VAL A 260 -14.06 -0.47 15.70
C VAL A 260 -12.73 0.25 15.53
N PHE A 261 -11.83 -0.31 14.73
CA PHE A 261 -10.53 0.28 14.45
C PHE A 261 -10.64 1.66 13.78
N ALA A 262 -11.52 1.80 12.78
CA ALA A 262 -11.74 3.05 12.07
C ALA A 262 -12.33 4.13 13.00
N VAL A 263 -13.31 3.77 13.84
CA VAL A 263 -13.93 4.68 14.79
C VAL A 263 -12.95 5.14 15.87
N ASP A 264 -12.13 4.24 16.42
CA ASP A 264 -11.10 4.60 17.40
C ASP A 264 -10.05 5.55 16.80
N SER A 265 -9.53 5.21 15.62
CA SER A 265 -8.55 6.03 14.90
C SER A 265 -9.10 7.43 14.60
N PHE A 266 -10.39 7.52 14.22
CA PHE A 266 -11.06 8.79 13.96
C PHE A 266 -11.27 9.62 15.24
N ARG A 267 -11.68 8.99 16.35
CA ARG A 267 -11.88 9.67 17.65
C ARG A 267 -10.58 10.26 18.17
N ASP A 268 -9.49 9.53 18.05
CA ASP A 268 -8.16 9.97 18.45
C ASP A 268 -7.64 11.11 17.59
N TYR A 269 -7.81 11.01 16.26
CA TYR A 269 -7.51 12.09 15.35
C TYR A 269 -8.26 13.39 15.72
N LYS A 270 -9.57 13.30 15.99
CA LYS A 270 -10.36 14.47 16.42
C LYS A 270 -9.86 15.08 17.74
N LYS A 271 -9.42 14.25 18.70
CA LYS A 271 -8.83 14.73 19.95
C LYS A 271 -7.51 15.47 19.71
N SER A 272 -6.69 15.02 18.78
CA SER A 272 -5.43 15.67 18.42
C SER A 272 -5.59 17.03 17.71
N LEU A 273 -6.77 17.28 17.11
CA LEU A 273 -7.11 18.57 16.48
C LEU A 273 -7.71 19.60 17.44
N LEU A 274 -8.10 19.18 18.65
CA LEU A 274 -8.47 20.13 19.70
C LEU A 274 -7.18 20.74 20.26
N PRO A 275 -7.07 22.07 20.43
CA PRO A 275 -5.86 22.68 20.97
C PRO A 275 -5.58 22.13 22.38
N SER A 276 -4.67 21.18 22.49
CA SER A 276 -4.13 20.77 23.78
C SER A 276 -3.01 21.74 24.11
N SER A 277 -3.27 22.64 25.05
CA SER A 277 -2.19 23.27 25.80
C SER A 277 -1.42 22.17 26.52
N ALA A 278 -0.20 21.90 26.05
CA ALA A 278 0.81 20.95 26.55
C ALA A 278 0.94 19.61 25.77
N SER A 279 2.20 19.29 25.46
CA SER A 279 2.76 18.12 24.77
C SER A 279 2.69 18.08 23.24
N GLN A 280 3.60 18.86 22.64
CA GLN A 280 4.22 18.51 21.37
C GLN A 280 5.03 17.22 21.58
N ASP A 281 4.51 16.07 21.14
CA ASP A 281 5.25 14.87 20.72
C ASP A 281 4.24 13.72 20.49
N GLY A 282 3.79 13.51 19.24
CA GLY A 282 2.95 12.35 18.92
C GLY A 282 2.04 12.45 17.69
N ALA A 283 1.85 13.63 17.10
CA ALA A 283 0.98 13.82 15.94
C ALA A 283 1.68 13.49 14.61
N VAL A 284 2.01 12.22 14.36
CA VAL A 284 2.60 11.78 13.06
C VAL A 284 1.80 10.66 12.38
N LEU A 285 0.78 10.09 13.02
CA LEU A 285 0.26 8.79 12.57
C LEU A 285 -0.70 8.79 11.35
N VAL A 286 -1.09 9.94 10.78
CA VAL A 286 -1.94 9.95 9.56
C VAL A 286 -1.49 10.98 8.50
N VAL A 287 -0.40 11.71 8.72
CA VAL A 287 0.04 12.81 7.84
C VAL A 287 1.13 12.41 6.83
N VAL A 288 1.60 11.16 6.82
CA VAL A 288 2.59 10.70 5.81
C VAL A 288 2.01 10.65 4.39
N VAL A 289 0.69 10.85 4.24
CA VAL A 289 0.06 11.11 2.94
C VAL A 289 -0.42 12.57 2.93
N ALA A 290 0.30 13.41 2.19
CA ALA A 290 0.03 14.84 1.94
C ALA A 290 0.53 15.84 3.01
N SER A 291 1.82 16.14 2.94
CA SER A 291 2.26 17.53 3.04
C SER A 291 3.00 17.88 1.75
N PRO A 292 2.52 18.83 0.92
CA PRO A 292 3.36 19.41 -0.11
C PRO A 292 4.41 20.27 0.60
N HIS A 293 5.67 20.07 0.22
CA HIS A 293 6.76 20.97 0.58
C HIS A 293 6.30 22.39 0.27
N LYS A 294 6.14 23.22 1.31
CA LYS A 294 5.95 24.65 1.13
C LYS A 294 7.32 25.17 0.71
N ASP A 295 7.47 25.59 -0.54
CA ASP A 295 8.63 26.36 -0.98
C ASP A 295 8.65 27.65 -0.14
N THR A 296 9.57 27.73 0.82
CA THR A 296 10.01 28.99 1.39
C THR A 296 11.14 29.50 0.51
N ASP A 297 10.79 30.12 -0.60
CA ASP A 297 11.65 31.12 -1.25
C ASP A 297 11.20 32.50 -0.74
N ASP A 298 11.61 32.82 0.49
CA ASP A 298 11.68 34.21 0.94
C ASP A 298 13.08 34.73 0.61
N ASN A 299 13.18 35.37 -0.55
CA ASN A 299 14.34 36.14 -0.95
C ASN A 299 13.87 37.37 -1.73
N SER A 300 13.33 38.34 -0.99
CA SER A 300 13.33 39.74 -1.43
C SER A 300 14.01 40.61 -0.37
N PHE A 301 15.32 40.40 -0.25
CA PHE A 301 16.22 41.40 0.30
C PHE A 301 16.43 42.48 -0.77
N THR A 302 15.69 43.59 -0.67
CA THR A 302 16.13 44.87 -1.23
C THR A 302 16.17 45.86 -0.10
N GLY A 303 17.40 46.21 0.31
CA GLY A 303 17.64 47.24 1.30
C GLY A 303 17.37 48.63 0.74
N ALA A 304 16.67 49.44 1.52
CA ALA A 304 16.90 50.87 1.71
C ALA A 304 15.91 51.36 2.79
N ASP A 305 16.34 52.39 3.51
CA ASP A 305 15.58 53.18 4.50
C ASP A 305 15.61 52.66 5.95
N TYR A 306 16.69 52.97 6.67
CA TYR A 306 17.02 54.24 7.36
C TYR A 306 16.44 54.30 8.78
N GLU A 307 17.39 54.44 9.72
CA GLU A 307 17.30 54.96 11.08
C GLU A 307 15.98 55.59 11.53
N ALA A 308 15.48 55.20 12.70
CA ALA A 308 15.26 56.14 13.81
C ALA A 308 14.87 55.44 15.13
N ALA A 309 15.64 55.77 16.17
CA ALA A 309 15.28 55.93 17.59
C ALA A 309 14.64 54.73 18.34
N LYS A 310 15.38 54.08 19.25
CA LYS A 310 15.56 54.47 20.68
C LYS A 310 14.24 54.61 21.47
N TYR A 311 13.98 53.57 22.29
CA TYR A 311 13.55 53.52 23.70
C TYR A 311 12.44 54.44 24.27
N PRO A 312 11.80 54.07 25.39
CA PRO A 312 11.90 52.81 26.15
C PRO A 312 10.64 51.93 26.12
#